data_AF-A0A662IST4-F1
#
_entry.id   AF-A0A662IST4-F1
#
_cell.length_a   1.000
_cell.length_b   1.000
_cell.length_c   1.000
_cell.angle_alpha   90.00
_cell.angle_beta   90.00
_cell.angle_gamma   90.00
#
_symmetry.space_group_name_H-M   'P 1'
#
loop_
_entity.id
_entity.type
_entity.pdbx_description
1 polymer ?
#
loop_
_entity_poly.entity_id
_entity_poly.type
_entity_poly.pdbx_seq_one_letter_code
_entity_poly.pdbx_strand_id
1 'polypeptide(L)'
;MMPLLMMVLEAAFVIAVVLLILLAIYGFSIKVTKSLSRESLEKRKPFACGESIPPSKTSLPDMSMYAIVWRRVFQSLYTTLRDKLHTGILSDWLVWMFIFMVVIVIVLVVV
;
A
#
# COMPACT_ATOMS: atom_id res chain seq x y z
N MET A 1 29.10 27.28 -4.62
CA MET A 1 27.73 27.12 -4.07
C MET A 1 26.67 26.88 -5.15
N MET A 2 26.66 27.61 -6.28
CA MET A 2 25.73 27.33 -7.40
C MET A 2 25.69 25.88 -7.93
N PRO A 3 26.80 25.11 -8.06
CA PRO A 3 26.74 23.76 -8.64
C PRO A 3 26.02 22.76 -7.73
N LEU A 4 26.12 22.92 -6.41
CA LEU A 4 25.46 22.02 -5.45
C LEU A 4 23.94 22.25 -5.42
N LEU A 5 23.53 23.52 -5.49
CA LEU A 5 22.11 23.89 -5.58
C LEU A 5 21.48 23.36 -6.87
N MET A 6 22.21 23.43 -8.00
CA MET A 6 21.75 22.94 -9.30
C MET A 6 21.56 21.41 -9.28
N MET A 7 22.53 20.66 -8.74
CA MET A 7 22.40 19.20 -8.57
C MET A 7 21.22 18.80 -7.68
N VAL A 8 20.99 19.53 -6.58
CA VAL A 8 19.85 19.24 -5.68
C VAL A 8 18.51 19.49 -6.38
N LEU A 9 18.42 20.54 -7.18
CA LEU A 9 17.20 20.85 -7.95
C LEU A 9 16.93 19.82 -9.04
N GLU A 10 17.97 19.37 -9.74
CA GLU A 10 17.87 18.30 -10.74
C GLU A 10 17.42 16.98 -10.11
N ALA A 11 18.05 16.59 -9.00
CA ALA A 11 17.66 15.38 -8.28
C ALA A 11 16.21 15.44 -7.77
N ALA A 12 15.80 16.57 -7.19
CA ALA A 12 14.43 16.78 -6.72
C ALA A 12 13.42 16.71 -7.87
N PHE A 13 13.77 17.29 -9.03
CA PHE A 13 12.93 17.24 -10.23
C PHE A 13 12.78 15.81 -10.77
N VAL A 14 13.87 15.06 -10.85
CA VAL A 14 13.85 13.64 -11.27
C VAL A 14 13.00 12.81 -10.32
N ILE A 15 13.17 12.98 -9.01
CA ILE A 15 12.35 12.28 -8.00
C ILE A 15 10.87 12.62 -8.17
N ALA A 16 10.52 13.90 -8.38
CA ALA A 16 9.14 14.32 -8.60
C ALA A 16 8.53 13.68 -9.86
N VAL A 17 9.27 13.64 -10.96
CA VAL A 17 8.82 13.01 -12.22
C VAL A 17 8.62 11.51 -12.04
N VAL A 18 9.57 10.81 -11.40
CA VAL A 18 9.46 9.38 -11.11
C VAL A 18 8.25 9.10 -10.22
N LEU A 19 8.02 9.90 -9.18
CA LEU A 19 6.85 9.77 -8.31
C LEU A 19 5.55 9.95 -9.08
N LEU A 20 5.46 10.92 -10.01
CA LEU A 20 4.28 11.15 -10.84
C LEU A 20 4.00 9.96 -11.77
N ILE A 21 5.04 9.38 -12.38
CA ILE A 21 4.91 8.19 -13.24
C ILE A 21 4.42 7.00 -12.42
N LEU A 22 5.01 6.76 -11.24
CA LEU A 22 4.58 5.68 -10.34
C LEU A 22 3.13 5.88 -9.88
N LEU A 23 2.73 7.11 -9.56
CA LEU A 23 1.35 7.45 -9.19
C LEU A 23 0.37 7.20 -10.35
N ALA A 24 0.76 7.52 -11.58
CA ALA A 24 -0.05 7.28 -12.77
C ALA A 24 -0.21 5.77 -13.06
N ILE A 25 0.89 5.00 -13.02
CA ILE A 25 0.87 3.54 -13.18
C ILE A 25 0.03 2.89 -12.08
N TYR A 26 0.17 3.36 -10.84
CA TYR A 26 -0.63 2.90 -9.71
C TYR A 26 -2.11 3.23 -9.85
N GLY A 27 -2.45 4.44 -10.28
CA GLY A 27 -3.85 4.82 -10.56
C GLY A 27 -4.46 3.97 -11.67
N PHE A 28 -3.69 3.66 -12.70
CA PHE A 28 -4.11 2.78 -13.79
C PHE A 28 -4.31 1.33 -13.32
N SER A 29 -3.38 0.79 -12.54
CA SER A 29 -3.48 -0.57 -12.02
C SER A 29 -4.71 -0.73 -11.11
N ILE A 30 -4.99 0.23 -10.22
CA ILE A 30 -6.22 0.21 -9.41
C ILE A 30 -7.47 0.18 -10.30
N LYS A 31 -7.51 0.98 -11.37
CA LYS A 31 -8.67 1.06 -12.27
C LYS A 31 -8.93 -0.29 -12.96
N VAL A 32 -7.86 -0.97 -13.39
CA VAL A 32 -7.94 -2.30 -14.01
C VAL A 32 -8.32 -3.37 -12.99
N THR A 33 -7.65 -3.42 -11.84
CA THR A 33 -7.90 -4.44 -10.81
C THR A 33 -9.27 -4.30 -10.16
N LYS A 34 -9.80 -3.08 -9.98
CA LYS A 34 -11.18 -2.87 -9.54
C LYS A 34 -12.22 -3.41 -10.50
N SER A 35 -11.96 -3.38 -11.81
CA SER A 35 -12.86 -3.94 -12.83
C SER A 35 -12.93 -5.47 -12.78
N LEU A 36 -11.89 -6.11 -12.21
CA LEU A 36 -11.74 -7.58 -12.19
C LEU A 36 -12.03 -8.19 -10.81
N SER A 37 -12.03 -7.39 -9.75
CA SER A 37 -12.20 -7.85 -8.38
C SER A 37 -13.67 -7.87 -7.96
N ARG A 38 -14.17 -9.04 -7.53
CA ARG A 38 -15.47 -9.18 -6.86
C ARG A 38 -15.30 -8.88 -5.37
N GLU A 39 -16.08 -7.95 -4.83
CA GLU A 39 -16.07 -7.67 -3.39
C GLU A 39 -16.43 -8.95 -2.61
N SER A 40 -15.49 -9.47 -1.82
CA SER A 40 -15.72 -10.59 -0.90
C SER A 40 -15.67 -10.09 0.53
N LEU A 41 -16.81 -10.20 1.22
CA LEU A 41 -16.95 -9.89 2.64
C LEU A 41 -16.29 -10.95 3.54
N GLU A 42 -15.86 -12.09 3.00
CA GLU A 42 -15.26 -13.18 3.79
C GLU A 42 -13.94 -12.77 4.44
N LYS A 43 -13.12 -11.95 3.76
CA LYS A 43 -11.81 -11.49 4.27
C LYS A 43 -11.87 -10.66 5.55
N ARG A 44 -13.07 -10.22 5.94
CA ARG A 44 -13.32 -9.37 7.13
C ARG A 44 -13.78 -10.16 8.35
N LYS A 45 -14.07 -11.46 8.23
CA LYS A 45 -14.47 -12.28 9.37
C LYS A 45 -13.24 -12.71 10.19
N PRO A 46 -13.33 -12.79 11.53
CA PRO A 46 -12.29 -13.42 12.32
C PRO A 46 -12.22 -14.91 11.96
N PHE A 47 -11.04 -15.39 11.58
CA PHE A 47 -10.79 -16.80 11.30
C PHE A 47 -9.67 -17.30 12.22
N ALA A 48 -9.84 -18.50 12.78
CA ALA A 48 -8.71 -19.25 13.33
C ALA A 48 -8.89 -20.73 13.00
N CYS A 49 -7.77 -21.42 12.77
CA CYS A 49 -7.75 -22.85 12.44
C CYS A 49 -8.66 -23.26 11.27
N GLY A 50 -8.82 -22.37 10.26
CA GLY A 50 -9.66 -22.65 9.08
C GLY A 50 -11.16 -22.40 9.27
N GLU A 51 -11.61 -22.02 10.46
CA GLU A 51 -13.02 -21.78 10.76
C GLU A 51 -13.28 -20.31 11.14
N SER A 52 -14.48 -19.82 10.82
CA SER A 52 -14.91 -18.47 11.22
C SER A 52 -15.30 -18.48 12.70
N ILE A 53 -14.71 -17.59 13.49
CA ILE A 53 -14.92 -17.54 14.94
C ILE A 53 -15.78 -16.33 15.31
N PRO A 54 -16.71 -16.47 16.27
CA PRO A 54 -17.51 -15.34 16.74
C PRO A 54 -16.63 -14.28 17.42
N PRO A 55 -16.98 -12.97 17.31
CA PRO A 55 -16.20 -11.88 17.91
C PRO A 55 -15.94 -12.06 19.41
N SER A 56 -16.86 -12.67 20.15
CA SER A 56 -16.72 -12.94 21.60
C SER A 56 -15.55 -13.87 21.96
N LYS A 57 -15.07 -14.68 21.01
CA LYS A 57 -13.94 -15.61 21.19
C LYS A 57 -12.62 -15.07 20.62
N THR A 58 -12.58 -13.81 20.17
CA THR A 58 -11.39 -13.24 19.53
C THR A 58 -10.31 -12.76 20.50
N SER A 59 -10.52 -12.88 21.82
CA SER A 59 -9.58 -12.47 22.88
C SER A 59 -9.04 -11.04 22.69
N LEU A 60 -9.76 -10.19 21.96
CA LEU A 60 -9.40 -8.81 21.72
C LEU A 60 -9.74 -8.02 22.99
N PRO A 61 -8.76 -7.44 23.70
CA PRO A 61 -9.03 -6.63 24.87
C PRO A 61 -9.81 -5.36 24.48
N ASP A 62 -10.60 -4.84 25.42
CA ASP A 62 -11.26 -3.54 25.26
C ASP A 62 -10.20 -2.47 24.94
N MET A 63 -10.36 -1.79 23.80
CA MET A 63 -9.36 -0.84 23.32
C MET A 63 -9.20 0.30 24.33
N SER A 64 -7.96 0.57 24.74
CA SER A 64 -7.62 1.77 25.50
C SER A 64 -7.97 3.04 24.69
N MET A 65 -8.28 4.14 25.37
CA MET A 65 -8.62 5.42 24.72
C MET A 65 -7.57 5.84 23.67
N TYR A 66 -6.28 5.63 23.95
CA TYR A 66 -5.19 5.89 23.01
C TYR A 66 -5.29 5.02 21.74
N ALA A 67 -5.58 3.73 21.88
CA ALA A 67 -5.77 2.81 20.77
C ALA A 67 -7.01 3.17 19.92
N ILE A 68 -8.07 3.69 20.55
CA ILE A 68 -9.27 4.17 19.82
C ILE A 68 -8.95 5.39 18.96
N VAL A 69 -8.24 6.37 19.50
CA VAL A 69 -7.85 7.58 18.76
C VAL A 69 -6.93 7.21 17.60
N TRP A 70 -5.91 6.41 17.86
CA TRP A 70 -4.99 5.93 16.82
C TRP A 70 -5.73 5.14 15.74
N ARG A 71 -6.61 4.22 16.14
CA ARG A 71 -7.45 3.47 15.20
C ARG A 71 -8.26 4.44 14.35
N ARG A 72 -8.99 5.40 14.92
CA ARG A 72 -9.83 6.31 14.11
C ARG A 72 -9.04 7.14 13.11
N VAL A 73 -7.88 7.66 13.52
CA VAL A 73 -7.03 8.49 12.64
C VAL A 73 -6.47 7.66 11.49
N PHE A 74 -5.95 6.48 11.78
CA PHE A 74 -5.27 5.65 10.79
C PHE A 74 -6.17 4.58 10.15
N GLN A 75 -7.42 4.44 10.55
CA GLN A 75 -8.32 3.40 10.04
C GLN A 75 -8.55 3.55 8.55
N SER A 76 -8.73 4.77 8.04
CA SER A 76 -8.88 5.01 6.60
C SER A 76 -7.65 4.56 5.82
N LEU A 77 -6.46 4.93 6.31
CA LEU A 77 -5.19 4.52 5.74
C LEU A 77 -5.00 3.00 5.79
N TYR A 78 -5.18 2.39 6.96
CA TYR A 78 -5.02 0.95 7.17
C TYR A 78 -6.00 0.12 6.35
N THR A 79 -7.28 0.50 6.32
CA THR A 79 -8.28 -0.19 5.47
C THR A 79 -7.97 -0.04 3.99
N THR A 80 -7.45 1.10 3.57
CA THR A 80 -7.00 1.31 2.19
C THR A 80 -5.80 0.42 1.85
N LEU A 81 -4.79 0.37 2.72
CA LEU A 81 -3.63 -0.51 2.55
C LEU A 81 -4.02 -1.99 2.56
N ARG A 82 -4.81 -2.42 3.53
CA ARG A 82 -5.22 -3.82 3.65
C ARG A 82 -6.12 -4.25 2.51
N ASP A 83 -7.21 -3.53 2.27
CA ASP A 83 -8.26 -4.02 1.39
C ASP A 83 -8.00 -3.68 -0.08
N LYS A 84 -7.23 -2.61 -0.37
CA LYS A 84 -6.96 -2.17 -1.76
C LYS A 84 -5.53 -2.44 -2.23
N LEU A 85 -4.53 -2.40 -1.34
CA LEU A 85 -3.13 -2.69 -1.71
C LEU A 85 -2.75 -4.16 -1.48
N HIS A 86 -3.27 -4.80 -0.43
CA HIS A 86 -3.06 -6.22 -0.14
C HIS A 86 -4.26 -7.08 -0.51
N THR A 87 -4.53 -7.19 -1.80
CA THR A 87 -5.60 -8.04 -2.35
C THR A 87 -5.42 -9.52 -2.01
N GLY A 88 -4.20 -9.96 -1.68
CA GLY A 88 -3.86 -11.35 -1.41
C GLY A 88 -3.78 -12.21 -2.69
N ILE A 89 -3.82 -11.58 -3.87
CA ILE A 89 -3.64 -12.24 -5.15
C ILE A 89 -2.13 -12.31 -5.44
N LEU A 90 -1.62 -13.49 -5.76
CA LEU A 90 -0.19 -13.71 -6.00
C LEU A 90 0.35 -12.84 -7.15
N SER A 91 -0.46 -12.61 -8.19
CA SER A 91 -0.09 -11.76 -9.32
C SER A 91 0.15 -10.30 -8.91
N ASP A 92 -0.67 -9.76 -8.01
CA ASP A 92 -0.52 -8.37 -7.55
C ASP A 92 0.77 -8.20 -6.75
N TRP A 93 1.14 -9.21 -5.96
CA TRP A 93 2.41 -9.23 -5.23
C TRP A 93 3.63 -9.26 -6.17
N LEU A 94 3.58 -10.09 -7.22
CA LEU A 94 4.65 -10.19 -8.21
C LEU A 94 4.83 -8.87 -8.98
N VAL A 95 3.73 -8.19 -9.32
CA VAL A 95 3.77 -6.85 -9.94
C VAL A 95 4.46 -5.84 -9.02
N TRP A 96 4.14 -5.83 -7.72
CA TRP A 96 4.82 -4.95 -6.76
C TRP A 96 6.31 -5.23 -6.64
N MET A 97 6.72 -6.50 -6.63
CA MET A 97 8.14 -6.87 -6.64
C MET A 97 8.86 -6.37 -7.90
N PHE A 98 8.22 -6.50 -9.06
CA PHE A 98 8.79 -6.02 -10.32
C PHE A 98 8.91 -4.49 -10.36
N ILE A 99 7.88 -3.75 -9.93
CA ILE A 99 7.93 -2.28 -9.82
C ILE A 99 9.07 -1.86 -8.89
N PHE A 100 9.17 -2.49 -7.72
CA PHE A 100 10.21 -2.18 -6.75
C PHE A 100 11.62 -2.43 -7.30
N MET A 101 11.81 -3.55 -8.02
CA MET A 101 13.05 -3.87 -8.72
C MET A 101 13.41 -2.81 -9.76
N VAL A 102 12.46 -2.40 -10.60
CA VAL A 102 12.68 -1.34 -11.61
C VAL A 102 13.08 -0.03 -10.96
N VAL A 103 12.42 0.37 -9.87
CA VAL A 103 12.76 1.59 -9.12
C VAL A 103 14.18 1.51 -8.58
N ILE A 104 14.58 0.38 -7.98
CA ILE A 104 15.95 0.20 -7.50
C ILE A 104 16.97 0.32 -8.63
N VAL A 105 16.72 -0.33 -9.77
CA VAL A 105 17.63 -0.25 -10.93
C VAL A 105 17.75 1.18 -11.44
N ILE A 106 16.64 1.92 -11.54
CA ILE A 106 16.66 3.33 -11.95
C ILE A 106 17.49 4.15 -10.96
N VAL A 107 17.27 3.98 -9.66
CA VAL A 107 18.03 4.69 -8.62
C VAL A 107 19.52 4.38 -8.74
N LEU A 108 19.91 3.12 -8.91
CA LEU A 108 21.33 2.72 -9.02
C LEU A 108 22.01 3.18 -10.32
N VAL A 109 21.26 3.47 -11.37
CA VAL A 109 21.81 3.91 -12.67
C VAL A 109 21.84 5.42 -12.79
N VAL A 110 20.88 6.11 -12.18
CA VAL A 110 20.72 7.57 -12.26
C VAL A 110 21.45 8.30 -11.12
N VAL A 111 21.62 7.65 -9.97
CA VAL A 111 22.38 8.16 -8.80
C VAL A 111 23.75 7.50 -8.75
#